data_AF-A0A7U3LDY7-F1
#
_entry.id   AF-A0A7U3LDY7-F1
#
_cell.length_a   1.000
_cell.length_b   1.000
_cell.length_c   1.000
_cell.angle_alpha   90.00
_cell.angle_beta   90.00
_cell.angle_gamma   90.00
#
_symmetry.space_group_name_H-M   'P 1'
#
loop_
_entity.id
_entity.type
_entity.pdbx_description
1 polymer ?
#
loop_
_entity_poly.entity_id
_entity_poly.type
_entity_poly.pdbx_seq_one_letter_code
_entity_poly.pdbx_strand_id
1 'polypeptide(L)'
;MHQVGYYRVNYDDRNWELITNALIDNFAAVHRLNRAQLIDDAYWLARSGRLDLRVALRLMTYLRGEREYAPWAAANTALSYFNSRLRGTENYHDFILFVDALIEELYGLLTIDVVSPNDSLLHKYPVQTITSWACSLGYKDCLERTGALLRAEASGTGPAVHPDIATVTYCYGMRTTGAAEYQYLYRKMMDSKNLAERTALIDALGCSTNKEFLTSFLSTALGTGTGVEINYRADERRRVVQAVYSGSRVGVDALIEYLMDPAVVNEFVSILSTSTLNSALPAIASRTNNEAEMNKLNTLLTALGSRITSQTATNLRNTAQSNLDWVNGFEGLMLTNFLSEFVTDIPNTTTDAPSTTTAATQSTTTGAGATTTTTTPAPTTTVTTTTVQTTTDDDGGAATIGLSLAALLVTIAVHLLG
;
A
#
# COMPACT_ATOMS: atom_id res chain seq x y z
N MET A 1 9.71 25.84 -11.17
CA MET A 1 10.06 26.19 -9.78
C MET A 1 9.85 24.97 -8.89
N HIS A 2 10.93 24.28 -8.50
CA HIS A 2 10.93 22.91 -7.93
C HIS A 2 10.81 22.85 -6.39
N GLN A 3 9.86 23.56 -5.79
CA GLN A 3 9.69 23.60 -4.32
C GLN A 3 11.00 23.96 -3.56
N VAL A 4 11.82 24.84 -4.12
CA VAL A 4 13.09 25.26 -3.49
C VAL A 4 12.84 26.17 -2.28
N GLY A 5 11.67 26.83 -2.23
CA GLY A 5 11.25 27.63 -1.09
C GLY A 5 10.59 26.80 0.00
N TYR A 6 10.94 27.03 1.26
CA TYR A 6 10.37 26.34 2.42
C TYR A 6 9.01 26.96 2.82
N TYR A 7 8.00 26.77 1.97
CA TYR A 7 6.62 27.20 2.21
C TYR A 7 5.64 26.32 1.41
N ARG A 8 4.38 26.29 1.85
CA ARG A 8 3.25 25.71 1.09
C ARG A 8 2.57 26.79 0.27
N VAL A 9 1.99 26.43 -0.87
CA VAL A 9 1.26 27.37 -1.74
C VAL A 9 -0.21 26.99 -1.78
N ASN A 10 -1.08 27.97 -1.54
CA ASN A 10 -2.51 27.84 -1.74
C ASN A 10 -2.96 28.76 -2.86
N TYR A 11 -4.00 28.34 -3.59
CA TYR A 11 -4.64 29.08 -4.65
C TYR A 11 -6.13 29.24 -4.34
N ASP A 12 -6.79 30.19 -5.00
CA ASP A 12 -8.25 30.21 -5.05
C ASP A 12 -8.81 28.99 -5.80
N ASP A 13 -10.07 28.65 -5.55
CA ASP A 13 -10.72 27.45 -6.10
C ASP A 13 -10.68 27.39 -7.63
N ARG A 14 -10.82 28.55 -8.28
CA ARG A 14 -10.74 28.65 -9.76
C ARG A 14 -9.35 28.26 -10.26
N ASN A 15 -8.29 28.75 -9.62
CA ASN A 15 -6.93 28.38 -9.99
C ASN A 15 -6.64 26.89 -9.72
N TRP A 16 -7.14 26.33 -8.61
CA TRP A 16 -7.06 24.88 -8.38
C TRP A 16 -7.77 24.07 -9.47
N GLU A 17 -8.94 24.52 -9.91
CA GLU A 17 -9.69 23.88 -11.01
C GLU A 17 -8.93 23.97 -12.34
N LEU A 18 -8.37 25.14 -12.68
CA LEU A 18 -7.56 25.33 -13.90
C LEU A 18 -6.32 24.42 -13.88
N ILE A 19 -5.62 24.33 -12.75
CA ILE A 19 -4.47 23.44 -12.57
C ILE A 19 -4.92 21.98 -12.74
N THR A 20 -6.00 21.58 -12.10
CA THR A 20 -6.52 20.21 -12.18
C THR A 20 -6.84 19.82 -13.63
N ASN A 21 -7.54 20.68 -14.36
CA ASN A 21 -7.89 20.42 -15.76
C ASN A 21 -6.65 20.36 -16.66
N ALA A 22 -5.66 21.22 -16.44
CA ALA A 22 -4.39 21.17 -17.17
C ALA A 22 -3.62 19.87 -16.92
N LEU A 23 -3.63 19.36 -15.68
CA LEU A 23 -2.99 18.09 -15.34
C LEU A 23 -3.71 16.88 -15.92
N ILE A 24 -5.03 16.93 -16.03
CA ILE A 24 -5.83 15.87 -16.67
C ILE A 24 -5.58 15.82 -18.18
N ASP A 25 -5.54 16.98 -18.83
CA ASP A 25 -5.27 17.08 -20.27
C ASP A 25 -3.83 16.68 -20.62
N ASN A 26 -2.86 17.25 -19.89
CA ASN A 26 -1.45 16.97 -20.10
C ASN A 26 -0.65 17.18 -18.80
N PHE A 27 -0.57 16.13 -17.97
CA PHE A 27 0.20 16.18 -16.72
C PHE A 27 1.67 16.58 -16.95
N ALA A 28 2.27 16.18 -18.08
CA ALA A 28 3.68 16.46 -18.37
C ALA A 28 3.96 17.95 -18.64
N ALA A 29 2.93 18.79 -18.85
CA ALA A 29 3.08 20.24 -18.96
C ALA A 29 3.58 20.90 -17.66
N VAL A 30 3.37 20.24 -16.51
CA VAL A 30 3.85 20.70 -15.20
C VAL A 30 4.97 19.77 -14.74
N HIS A 31 6.11 20.32 -14.33
CA HIS A 31 7.25 19.53 -13.87
C HIS A 31 6.88 18.56 -12.72
N ARG A 32 7.40 17.33 -12.72
CA ARG A 32 7.06 16.27 -11.74
C ARG A 32 7.14 16.69 -10.28
N LEU A 33 8.14 17.50 -9.92
CA LEU A 33 8.30 18.00 -8.54
C LEU A 33 7.21 19.00 -8.17
N ASN A 34 6.72 19.78 -9.13
CA ASN A 34 5.63 20.72 -8.91
C ASN A 34 4.30 19.97 -8.78
N ARG A 35 4.10 18.89 -9.54
CA ARG A 35 2.93 18.02 -9.38
C ARG A 35 2.91 17.34 -8.01
N ALA A 36 4.06 16.83 -7.57
CA ALA A 36 4.23 16.30 -6.21
C ALA A 36 3.93 17.36 -5.15
N GLN A 37 4.42 18.59 -5.32
CA GLN A 37 4.11 19.71 -4.44
C GLN A 37 2.61 20.02 -4.42
N LEU A 38 1.94 20.07 -5.58
CA LEU A 38 0.50 20.36 -5.66
C LEU A 38 -0.31 19.32 -4.87
N ILE A 39 0.03 18.03 -4.98
CA ILE A 39 -0.62 16.96 -4.21
C ILE A 39 -0.38 17.12 -2.71
N ASP A 40 0.87 17.30 -2.28
CA ASP A 40 1.21 17.43 -0.86
C ASP A 40 0.59 18.70 -0.24
N ASP A 41 0.71 19.85 -0.92
CA ASP A 41 0.12 21.11 -0.47
C ASP A 41 -1.41 21.01 -0.40
N ALA A 42 -2.08 20.50 -1.43
CA ALA A 42 -3.54 20.35 -1.42
C ALA A 42 -4.00 19.44 -0.26
N TYR A 43 -3.33 18.31 -0.04
CA TYR A 43 -3.63 17.40 1.06
C TYR A 43 -3.50 18.08 2.43
N TRP A 44 -2.38 18.75 2.71
CA TRP A 44 -2.17 19.39 4.01
C TRP A 44 -3.03 20.64 4.22
N LEU A 45 -3.29 21.41 3.15
CA LEU A 45 -4.20 22.54 3.21
C LEU A 45 -5.63 22.07 3.53
N ALA A 46 -6.10 21.00 2.90
CA ALA A 46 -7.40 20.40 3.18
C ALA A 46 -7.51 19.93 4.63
N ARG A 47 -6.54 19.15 5.11
CA ARG A 47 -6.51 18.67 6.50
C ARG A 47 -6.40 19.78 7.55
N SER A 48 -5.90 20.95 7.15
CA SER A 48 -5.79 22.12 8.01
C SER A 48 -6.99 23.08 7.93
N GLY A 49 -8.01 22.74 7.11
CA GLY A 49 -9.19 23.56 6.88
C GLY A 49 -8.95 24.83 6.04
N ARG A 50 -7.88 24.85 5.25
CA ARG A 50 -7.49 25.99 4.37
C ARG A 50 -7.82 25.78 2.89
N LEU A 51 -8.28 24.59 2.54
CA LEU A 51 -8.75 24.20 1.22
C LEU A 51 -9.92 23.23 1.41
N ASP A 52 -10.93 23.26 0.54
CA ASP A 52 -11.96 22.23 0.56
C ASP A 52 -11.35 20.87 0.21
N LEU A 53 -11.64 19.84 1.01
CA LEU A 53 -11.19 18.48 0.77
C LEU A 53 -11.62 17.98 -0.62
N ARG A 54 -12.80 18.38 -1.11
CA ARG A 54 -13.27 18.04 -2.46
C ARG A 54 -12.35 18.56 -3.55
N VAL A 55 -11.75 19.73 -3.37
CA VAL A 55 -10.78 20.28 -4.33
C VAL A 55 -9.50 19.44 -4.35
N ALA A 56 -9.00 19.05 -3.17
CA ALA A 56 -7.82 18.18 -3.07
C ALA A 56 -8.06 16.79 -3.67
N LEU A 57 -9.22 16.18 -3.42
CA LEU A 57 -9.60 14.88 -3.98
C LEU A 57 -9.82 14.95 -5.50
N ARG A 58 -10.46 16.02 -5.98
CA ARG A 58 -10.65 16.29 -7.41
C ARG A 58 -9.31 16.48 -8.11
N LEU A 59 -8.34 17.17 -7.51
CA LEU A 59 -6.98 17.25 -8.03
C LEU A 59 -6.40 15.84 -8.22
N MET A 60 -6.44 14.98 -7.19
CA MET A 60 -5.86 13.63 -7.26
C MET A 60 -6.41 12.74 -8.39
N THR A 61 -7.57 13.05 -8.97
CA THR A 61 -8.11 12.31 -10.14
C THR A 61 -7.21 12.34 -11.37
N TYR A 62 -6.33 13.34 -11.51
CA TYR A 62 -5.37 13.37 -12.62
C TYR A 62 -4.36 12.22 -12.55
N LEU A 63 -4.16 11.61 -11.36
CA LEU A 63 -3.21 10.53 -11.14
C LEU A 63 -3.44 9.31 -12.05
N ARG A 64 -4.65 9.15 -12.60
CA ARG A 64 -4.95 8.12 -13.61
C ARG A 64 -3.93 8.13 -14.76
N GLY A 65 -3.50 9.30 -15.21
CA GLY A 65 -2.50 9.44 -16.28
C GLY A 65 -1.05 9.56 -15.80
N GLU A 66 -0.82 9.69 -14.49
CA GLU A 66 0.51 9.97 -13.92
C GLU A 66 1.42 8.75 -13.96
N ARG A 67 2.69 8.94 -14.36
CA ARG A 67 3.66 7.84 -14.54
C ARG A 67 4.95 8.04 -13.76
N GLU A 68 5.17 9.21 -13.19
CA GLU A 68 6.44 9.55 -12.54
C GLU A 68 6.39 9.31 -11.03
N TYR A 69 7.55 8.96 -10.45
CA TYR A 69 7.66 8.60 -9.05
C TYR A 69 7.22 9.69 -8.07
N ALA A 70 7.70 10.92 -8.24
CA ALA A 70 7.56 11.95 -7.20
C ALA A 70 6.09 12.29 -6.88
N PRO A 71 5.19 12.46 -7.87
CA PRO A 71 3.77 12.66 -7.62
C PRO A 71 3.10 11.46 -6.93
N TRP A 72 3.43 10.23 -7.34
CA TRP A 72 2.93 9.01 -6.69
C TRP A 72 3.41 8.87 -5.24
N ALA A 73 4.63 9.30 -4.93
CA ALA A 73 5.14 9.33 -3.56
C ALA A 73 4.35 10.33 -2.68
N ALA A 74 4.02 11.51 -3.21
CA ALA A 74 3.18 12.49 -2.52
C ALA A 74 1.76 11.93 -2.32
N ALA A 75 1.15 11.38 -3.37
CA ALA A 75 -0.18 10.77 -3.32
C ALA A 75 -0.26 9.61 -2.32
N ASN A 76 0.77 8.76 -2.26
CA ASN A 76 0.85 7.63 -1.35
C ASN A 76 0.68 8.05 0.12
N THR A 77 1.17 9.24 0.51
CA THR A 77 1.01 9.77 1.87
C THR A 77 -0.46 10.06 2.18
N ALA A 78 -1.17 10.73 1.26
CA ALA A 78 -2.59 11.04 1.43
C ALA A 78 -3.46 9.78 1.38
N LEU A 79 -3.25 8.92 0.36
CA LEU A 79 -4.00 7.68 0.19
C LEU A 79 -3.79 6.73 1.37
N SER A 80 -2.58 6.62 1.91
CA SER A 80 -2.32 5.79 3.10
C SER A 80 -3.06 6.29 4.33
N TYR A 81 -3.17 7.61 4.50
CA TYR A 81 -3.95 8.21 5.59
C TYR A 81 -5.43 7.85 5.44
N PHE A 82 -6.03 8.11 4.29
CA PHE A 82 -7.44 7.79 4.04
C PHE A 82 -7.73 6.30 4.16
N ASN A 83 -6.86 5.44 3.61
CA ASN A 83 -6.93 3.99 3.76
C ASN A 83 -6.96 3.58 5.23
N SER A 84 -6.07 4.15 6.06
CA SER A 84 -5.98 3.81 7.49
C SER A 84 -7.24 4.22 8.27
N ARG A 85 -7.94 5.27 7.83
CA ARG A 85 -9.15 5.80 8.46
C ARG A 85 -10.40 5.05 8.02
N LEU A 86 -10.50 4.73 6.73
CA LEU A 86 -11.66 4.06 6.16
C LEU A 86 -11.64 2.54 6.33
N ARG A 87 -10.48 1.91 6.58
CA ARG A 87 -10.40 0.45 6.77
C ARG A 87 -11.36 0.00 7.88
N GLY A 88 -12.24 -0.94 7.56
CA GLY A 88 -13.21 -1.48 8.52
C GLY A 88 -14.44 -0.60 8.74
N THR A 89 -14.64 0.42 7.89
CA THR A 89 -15.86 1.23 7.80
C THR A 89 -16.68 0.83 6.57
N GLU A 90 -17.92 1.30 6.49
CA GLU A 90 -18.88 1.00 5.42
C GLU A 90 -18.42 1.50 4.05
N ASN A 91 -17.84 2.71 4.01
CA ASN A 91 -17.38 3.38 2.80
C ASN A 91 -16.00 2.94 2.32
N TYR A 92 -15.42 1.89 2.92
CA TYR A 92 -14.12 1.38 2.49
C TYR A 92 -14.16 0.84 1.05
N HIS A 93 -15.30 0.31 0.62
CA HIS A 93 -15.46 -0.19 -0.75
C HIS A 93 -15.35 0.95 -1.78
N ASP A 94 -16.01 2.08 -1.55
CA ASP A 94 -15.95 3.23 -2.46
C ASP A 94 -14.53 3.79 -2.56
N PHE A 95 -13.78 3.78 -1.45
CA PHE A 95 -12.37 4.13 -1.46
C PHE A 95 -11.51 3.17 -2.28
N ILE A 96 -11.77 1.86 -2.20
CA ILE A 96 -11.09 0.87 -3.05
C ILE A 96 -11.33 1.20 -4.52
N LEU A 97 -12.58 1.47 -4.93
CA LEU A 97 -12.93 1.81 -6.31
C LEU A 97 -12.29 3.14 -6.77
N PHE A 98 -12.21 4.13 -5.88
CA PHE A 98 -11.51 5.37 -6.18
C PHE A 98 -10.02 5.12 -6.45
N VAL A 99 -9.31 4.41 -5.56
CA VAL A 99 -7.88 4.15 -5.75
C VAL A 99 -7.62 3.24 -6.95
N ASP A 100 -8.49 2.25 -7.16
CA ASP A 100 -8.49 1.37 -8.34
C ASP A 100 -8.46 2.21 -9.64
N ALA A 101 -9.38 3.16 -9.76
CA ALA A 101 -9.48 4.06 -10.91
C ALA A 101 -8.29 5.04 -11.07
N LEU A 102 -7.44 5.20 -10.04
CA LEU A 102 -6.20 5.97 -10.14
C LEU A 102 -5.02 5.12 -10.61
N ILE A 103 -4.98 3.84 -10.24
CA ILE A 103 -3.81 2.98 -10.46
C ILE A 103 -3.93 2.05 -11.67
N GLU A 104 -5.15 1.76 -12.14
CA GLU A 104 -5.42 0.71 -13.14
C GLU A 104 -4.57 0.85 -14.42
N GLU A 105 -4.49 2.07 -14.98
CA GLU A 105 -3.78 2.33 -16.24
C GLU A 105 -2.29 2.11 -16.04
N LEU A 106 -1.72 2.69 -14.98
CA LEU A 106 -0.29 2.55 -14.71
C LEU A 106 0.04 1.08 -14.42
N TYR A 107 -0.76 0.39 -13.59
CA TYR A 107 -0.55 -1.03 -13.29
C TYR A 107 -0.51 -1.89 -14.56
N GLY A 108 -1.42 -1.65 -15.52
CA GLY A 108 -1.45 -2.37 -16.81
C GLY A 108 -0.21 -2.17 -17.69
N LEU A 109 0.62 -1.17 -17.40
CA LEU A 109 1.87 -0.89 -18.12
C LEU A 109 3.11 -1.47 -17.43
N LEU A 110 2.99 -1.88 -16.17
CA LEU A 110 4.14 -2.34 -15.37
C LEU A 110 4.36 -3.84 -15.55
N THR A 111 5.63 -4.23 -15.61
CA THR A 111 6.06 -5.62 -15.43
C THR A 111 6.38 -5.85 -13.96
N ILE A 112 5.52 -6.60 -13.26
CA ILE A 112 5.63 -6.79 -11.80
C ILE A 112 6.44 -8.02 -11.40
N ASP A 113 6.77 -8.88 -12.37
CA ASP A 113 7.43 -10.17 -12.20
C ASP A 113 8.83 -10.25 -12.80
N VAL A 114 9.25 -9.22 -13.55
CA VAL A 114 10.56 -9.14 -14.19
C VAL A 114 11.18 -7.77 -13.94
N VAL A 115 12.48 -7.76 -13.61
CA VAL A 115 13.28 -6.54 -13.48
C VAL A 115 14.24 -6.49 -14.65
N SER A 116 14.17 -5.42 -15.44
CA SER A 116 15.08 -5.21 -16.57
C SER A 116 16.37 -4.54 -16.06
N PRO A 117 17.55 -4.92 -16.59
CA PRO A 117 18.81 -4.26 -16.23
C PRO A 117 18.86 -2.78 -16.64
N ASN A 118 17.98 -2.37 -17.56
CA ASN A 118 17.87 -0.98 -18.03
C ASN A 118 16.87 -0.14 -17.21
N ASP A 119 16.24 -0.72 -16.18
CA ASP A 119 15.28 0.01 -15.35
C ASP A 119 16.00 1.05 -14.49
N SER A 120 15.66 2.32 -14.74
CA SER A 120 16.15 3.42 -13.90
C SER A 120 15.65 3.30 -12.46
N LEU A 121 16.40 3.84 -11.50
CA LEU A 121 15.97 3.87 -10.10
C LEU A 121 14.58 4.52 -9.92
N LEU A 122 14.30 5.58 -10.67
CA LEU A 122 13.01 6.28 -10.65
C LEU A 122 11.87 5.47 -11.28
N HIS A 123 12.16 4.42 -12.06
CA HIS A 123 11.16 3.47 -12.55
C HIS A 123 10.83 2.40 -11.49
N LYS A 124 11.82 1.97 -10.69
CA LYS A 124 11.65 0.92 -9.67
C LYS A 124 10.70 1.33 -8.54
N TYR A 125 10.77 2.57 -8.08
CA TYR A 125 9.92 3.06 -6.99
C TYR A 125 8.40 3.12 -7.31
N PRO A 126 7.95 3.64 -8.47
CA PRO A 126 6.54 3.60 -8.83
C PRO A 126 6.08 2.15 -9.05
N VAL A 127 6.92 1.26 -9.62
CA VAL A 127 6.60 -0.17 -9.70
C VAL A 127 6.28 -0.73 -8.32
N GLN A 128 7.13 -0.49 -7.33
CA GLN A 128 6.90 -0.94 -5.96
C GLN A 128 5.61 -0.35 -5.36
N THR A 129 5.39 0.96 -5.54
CA THR A 129 4.24 1.67 -4.95
C THR A 129 2.93 1.17 -5.56
N ILE A 130 2.83 1.11 -6.88
CA ILE A 130 1.62 0.73 -7.61
C ILE A 130 1.32 -0.76 -7.43
N THR A 131 2.32 -1.63 -7.50
CA THR A 131 2.13 -3.06 -7.24
C THR A 131 1.69 -3.30 -5.80
N SER A 132 2.23 -2.54 -4.84
CA SER A 132 1.77 -2.61 -3.44
C SER A 132 0.30 -2.22 -3.32
N TRP A 133 -0.12 -1.14 -3.97
CA TRP A 133 -1.54 -0.74 -3.97
C TRP A 133 -2.41 -1.81 -4.62
N ALA A 134 -2.10 -2.24 -5.85
CA ALA A 134 -2.87 -3.27 -6.57
C ALA A 134 -3.06 -4.54 -5.73
N CYS A 135 -1.97 -5.09 -5.17
CA CYS A 135 -2.05 -6.26 -4.31
C CYS A 135 -2.81 -6.00 -2.99
N SER A 136 -2.71 -4.79 -2.41
CA SER A 136 -3.46 -4.42 -1.20
C SER A 136 -4.96 -4.29 -1.43
N LEU A 137 -5.37 -3.81 -2.61
CA LEU A 137 -6.77 -3.72 -3.05
C LEU A 137 -7.35 -5.09 -3.45
N GLY A 138 -6.50 -6.11 -3.59
CA GLY A 138 -6.92 -7.48 -3.88
C GLY A 138 -6.94 -7.82 -5.37
N TYR A 139 -6.16 -7.14 -6.20
CA TYR A 139 -5.99 -7.51 -7.61
C TYR A 139 -5.56 -8.97 -7.71
N LYS A 140 -6.39 -9.78 -8.40
CA LYS A 140 -6.13 -11.21 -8.56
C LYS A 140 -4.80 -11.45 -9.28
N ASP A 141 -4.54 -10.75 -10.39
CA ASP A 141 -3.29 -10.87 -11.14
C ASP A 141 -2.07 -10.59 -10.24
N CYS A 142 -2.11 -9.50 -9.45
CA CYS A 142 -1.03 -9.14 -8.52
C CYS A 142 -0.78 -10.25 -7.48
N LEU A 143 -1.84 -10.73 -6.83
CA LEU A 143 -1.76 -11.77 -5.80
C LEU A 143 -1.34 -13.14 -6.35
N GLU A 144 -1.79 -13.49 -7.55
CA GLU A 144 -1.43 -14.73 -8.23
C GLU A 144 0.03 -14.73 -8.68
N ARG A 145 0.51 -13.64 -9.29
CA ARG A 145 1.91 -13.51 -9.72
C ARG A 145 2.88 -13.49 -8.55
N THR A 146 2.60 -12.68 -7.51
CA THR A 146 3.46 -12.64 -6.32
C THR A 146 3.49 -13.99 -5.60
N GLY A 147 2.34 -14.67 -5.49
CA GLY A 147 2.27 -16.03 -4.96
C GLY A 147 3.02 -17.06 -5.81
N ALA A 148 2.92 -16.97 -7.15
CA ALA A 148 3.63 -17.86 -8.06
C ALA A 148 5.14 -17.70 -8.00
N LEU A 149 5.65 -16.45 -7.93
CA LEU A 149 7.07 -16.16 -7.78
C LEU A 149 7.64 -16.72 -6.48
N LEU A 150 6.96 -16.46 -5.35
CA LEU A 150 7.38 -17.00 -4.05
C LEU A 150 7.37 -18.53 -4.05
N ARG A 151 6.33 -19.14 -4.64
CA ARG A 151 6.24 -20.61 -4.76
C ARG A 151 7.36 -21.19 -5.61
N ALA A 152 7.66 -20.57 -6.75
CA ALA A 152 8.69 -21.04 -7.67
C ALA A 152 10.10 -20.93 -7.05
N GLU A 153 10.38 -19.86 -6.32
CA GLU A 153 11.62 -19.75 -5.54
C GLU A 153 11.68 -20.81 -4.43
N ALA A 154 10.59 -20.98 -3.67
CA ALA A 154 10.55 -21.91 -2.53
C ALA A 154 10.64 -23.39 -2.93
N SER A 155 10.12 -23.77 -4.09
CA SER A 155 10.19 -25.13 -4.64
C SER A 155 11.48 -25.42 -5.41
N GLY A 156 12.30 -24.40 -5.70
CA GLY A 156 13.45 -24.51 -6.58
C GLY A 156 13.11 -24.68 -8.06
N THR A 157 11.84 -24.50 -8.47
CA THR A 157 11.43 -24.58 -9.87
C THR A 157 11.67 -23.29 -10.64
N GLY A 158 11.92 -22.17 -9.95
CA GLY A 158 12.23 -20.87 -10.53
C GLY A 158 13.45 -20.20 -9.90
N PRO A 159 13.90 -19.08 -10.47
CA PRO A 159 15.00 -18.30 -9.89
C PRO A 159 14.59 -17.66 -8.56
N ALA A 160 15.59 -17.21 -7.80
CA ALA A 160 15.32 -16.35 -6.65
C ALA A 160 14.64 -15.05 -7.11
N VAL A 161 13.69 -14.55 -6.33
CA VAL A 161 13.01 -13.29 -6.59
C VAL A 161 14.02 -12.15 -6.57
N HIS A 162 13.97 -11.28 -7.59
CA HIS A 162 14.88 -10.15 -7.70
C HIS A 162 14.71 -9.18 -6.52
N PRO A 163 15.80 -8.68 -5.90
CA PRO A 163 15.73 -7.80 -4.71
C PRO A 163 14.80 -6.59 -4.86
N ASP A 164 14.76 -5.98 -6.05
CA ASP A 164 13.95 -4.78 -6.32
C ASP A 164 12.43 -5.01 -6.22
N ILE A 165 11.96 -6.25 -6.39
CA ILE A 165 10.53 -6.62 -6.23
C ILE A 165 10.27 -7.51 -5.01
N ALA A 166 11.33 -7.94 -4.32
CA ALA A 166 11.25 -8.91 -3.22
C ALA A 166 10.32 -8.47 -2.08
N THR A 167 10.32 -7.17 -1.72
CA THR A 167 9.48 -6.65 -0.63
C THR A 167 7.99 -6.90 -0.90
N VAL A 168 7.55 -6.61 -2.12
CA VAL A 168 6.15 -6.76 -2.55
C VAL A 168 5.84 -8.25 -2.74
N THR A 169 6.68 -8.95 -3.49
CA THR A 169 6.50 -10.37 -3.80
C THR A 169 6.44 -11.23 -2.56
N TYR A 170 7.35 -11.04 -1.60
CA TYR A 170 7.35 -11.84 -0.38
C TYR A 170 6.18 -11.51 0.53
N CYS A 171 5.83 -10.23 0.74
CA CYS A 171 4.70 -9.88 1.60
C CYS A 171 3.36 -10.35 1.03
N TYR A 172 3.07 -10.04 -0.24
CA TYR A 172 1.77 -10.38 -0.84
C TYR A 172 1.68 -11.84 -1.29
N GLY A 173 2.80 -12.44 -1.72
CA GLY A 173 2.87 -13.88 -1.91
C GLY A 173 2.55 -14.63 -0.63
N MET A 174 3.06 -14.17 0.52
CA MET A 174 2.77 -14.80 1.82
C MET A 174 1.29 -14.72 2.24
N ARG A 175 0.48 -13.87 1.61
CA ARG A 175 -0.98 -13.83 1.83
C ARG A 175 -1.72 -14.95 1.10
N THR A 176 -1.14 -15.50 0.03
CA THR A 176 -1.78 -16.49 -0.85
C THR A 176 -1.09 -17.86 -0.86
N THR A 177 0.13 -17.96 -0.31
CA THR A 177 0.88 -19.23 -0.20
C THR A 177 0.66 -19.96 1.13
N GLY A 178 1.18 -21.18 1.23
CA GLY A 178 0.95 -22.08 2.35
C GLY A 178 2.15 -22.29 3.27
N ALA A 179 2.10 -23.38 4.04
CA ALA A 179 3.11 -23.71 5.03
C ALA A 179 4.51 -23.93 4.43
N ALA A 180 4.60 -24.50 3.23
CA ALA A 180 5.88 -24.80 2.58
C ALA A 180 6.66 -23.51 2.26
N GLU A 181 5.99 -22.53 1.65
CA GLU A 181 6.58 -21.23 1.34
C GLU A 181 6.88 -20.42 2.61
N TYR A 182 6.01 -20.49 3.63
CA TYR A 182 6.27 -19.86 4.93
C TYR A 182 7.53 -20.40 5.60
N GLN A 183 7.68 -21.72 5.67
CA GLN A 183 8.87 -22.38 6.24
C GLN A 183 10.13 -22.09 5.42
N TYR A 184 10.01 -22.04 4.09
CA TYR A 184 11.11 -21.64 3.22
C TYR A 184 11.60 -20.23 3.58
N LEU A 185 10.70 -19.25 3.63
CA LEU A 185 11.07 -17.86 3.88
C LEU A 185 11.60 -17.64 5.30
N TYR A 186 11.05 -18.37 6.28
CA TYR A 186 11.57 -18.41 7.65
C TYR A 186 12.99 -18.96 7.74
N ARG A 187 13.29 -20.08 7.05
CA ARG A 187 14.66 -20.62 7.00
C ARG A 187 15.62 -19.67 6.29
N LYS A 188 15.20 -19.10 5.15
CA LYS A 188 15.98 -18.08 4.43
C LYS A 188 16.35 -16.90 5.33
N MET A 189 15.42 -16.45 6.17
CA MET A 189 15.67 -15.42 7.16
C MET A 189 16.70 -15.86 8.21
N MET A 190 16.56 -17.06 8.76
CA MET A 190 17.48 -17.58 9.78
C MET A 190 18.91 -17.81 9.28
N ASP A 191 19.05 -18.26 8.02
CA ASP A 191 20.34 -18.55 7.39
C ASP A 191 21.04 -17.27 6.88
N SER A 192 20.29 -16.21 6.61
CA SER A 192 20.86 -14.94 6.14
C SER A 192 21.69 -14.27 7.23
N LYS A 193 22.85 -13.73 6.82
CA LYS A 193 23.70 -12.85 7.65
C LYS A 193 23.51 -11.36 7.31
N ASN A 194 22.65 -11.05 6.34
CA ASN A 194 22.39 -9.68 5.91
C ASN A 194 21.22 -9.10 6.70
N LEU A 195 21.49 -8.05 7.49
CA LEU A 195 20.50 -7.42 8.36
C LEU A 195 19.32 -6.80 7.58
N ALA A 196 19.58 -6.25 6.39
CA ALA A 196 18.54 -5.66 5.55
C ALA A 196 17.63 -6.74 4.96
N GLU A 197 18.22 -7.84 4.49
CA GLU A 197 17.47 -9.00 4.00
C GLU A 197 16.62 -9.62 5.12
N ARG A 198 17.20 -9.85 6.30
CA ARG A 198 16.46 -10.35 7.47
C ARG A 198 15.28 -9.46 7.84
N THR A 199 15.46 -8.14 7.83
CA THR A 199 14.38 -7.19 8.11
C THR A 199 13.25 -7.33 7.09
N ALA A 200 13.56 -7.36 5.79
CA ALA A 200 12.56 -7.53 4.74
C ALA A 200 11.82 -8.87 4.83
N LEU A 201 12.52 -9.96 5.19
CA LEU A 201 11.91 -11.28 5.36
C LEU A 201 11.04 -11.34 6.62
N ILE A 202 11.45 -10.69 7.72
CA ILE A 202 10.62 -10.56 8.94
C ILE A 202 9.31 -9.84 8.61
N ASP A 203 9.38 -8.74 7.87
CA ASP A 203 8.21 -7.99 7.44
C ASP A 203 7.28 -8.82 6.56
N ALA A 204 7.84 -9.56 5.61
CA ALA A 204 7.08 -10.42 4.71
C ALA A 204 6.38 -11.58 5.45
N LEU A 205 7.04 -12.23 6.41
CA LEU A 205 6.42 -13.27 7.25
C LEU A 205 5.24 -12.72 8.05
N GLY A 206 5.33 -11.48 8.53
CA GLY A 206 4.25 -10.76 9.20
C GLY A 206 3.04 -10.47 8.31
N CYS A 207 3.18 -10.54 6.98
CA CYS A 207 2.07 -10.35 6.04
C CYS A 207 1.16 -11.57 5.90
N SER A 208 1.49 -12.72 6.49
CA SER A 208 0.64 -13.92 6.43
C SER A 208 -0.78 -13.65 6.93
N THR A 209 -1.75 -14.30 6.30
CA THR A 209 -3.16 -14.29 6.73
C THR A 209 -3.50 -15.47 7.65
N ASN A 210 -2.54 -16.37 7.90
CA ASN A 210 -2.72 -17.50 8.80
C ASN A 210 -2.30 -17.11 10.23
N LYS A 211 -3.28 -17.04 11.15
CA LYS A 211 -3.04 -16.69 12.56
C LYS A 211 -2.11 -17.66 13.27
N GLU A 212 -2.12 -18.95 12.95
CA GLU A 212 -1.23 -19.93 13.58
C GLU A 212 0.23 -19.66 13.22
N PHE A 213 0.49 -19.25 11.98
CA PHE A 213 1.83 -18.88 11.53
C PHE A 213 2.32 -17.63 12.26
N LEU A 214 1.46 -16.62 12.37
CA LEU A 214 1.77 -15.36 13.06
C LEU A 214 2.01 -15.58 14.56
N THR A 215 1.17 -16.37 15.23
CA THR A 215 1.34 -16.73 16.64
C THR A 215 2.60 -17.54 16.87
N SER A 216 2.90 -18.51 16.00
CA SER A 216 4.16 -19.26 16.06
C SER A 216 5.36 -18.32 15.88
N PHE A 217 5.27 -17.36 14.96
CA PHE A 217 6.32 -16.38 14.72
C PHE A 217 6.59 -15.48 15.93
N LEU A 218 5.54 -14.99 16.60
CA LEU A 218 5.65 -14.24 17.85
C LEU A 218 6.37 -15.08 18.92
N SER A 219 6.03 -16.36 19.06
CA SER A 219 6.71 -17.27 19.99
C SER A 219 8.21 -17.42 19.68
N THR A 220 8.61 -17.48 18.41
CA THR A 220 10.03 -17.49 18.04
C THR A 220 10.77 -16.23 18.53
N ALA A 221 10.11 -15.07 18.50
CA ALA A 221 10.69 -13.81 18.97
C ALA A 221 10.83 -13.74 20.50
N LEU A 222 10.05 -14.53 21.23
CA LEU A 222 10.25 -14.74 22.67
C LEU A 222 11.35 -15.79 22.92
N GLY A 223 11.59 -16.72 22.00
CA GLY A 223 12.52 -17.82 22.24
C GLY A 223 11.87 -19.00 22.98
N THR A 224 10.54 -19.03 23.02
CA THR A 224 9.78 -20.20 23.43
C THR A 224 9.82 -21.26 22.33
N GLY A 225 10.15 -22.50 22.69
CA GLY A 225 9.69 -23.65 21.92
C GLY A 225 10.71 -24.43 21.08
N THR A 226 12.00 -24.10 21.02
CA THR A 226 12.99 -25.01 20.42
C THR A 226 14.35 -24.93 21.13
N GLY A 227 14.95 -26.08 21.42
CA GLY A 227 16.36 -26.19 21.84
C GLY A 227 17.36 -25.85 20.73
N VAL A 228 16.93 -25.07 19.73
CA VAL A 228 17.74 -24.55 18.63
C VAL A 228 17.92 -23.07 18.91
N GLU A 229 19.16 -22.62 18.98
CA GLU A 229 19.50 -21.22 19.22
C GLU A 229 18.87 -20.33 18.14
N ILE A 230 17.78 -19.65 18.50
CA ILE A 230 17.14 -18.67 17.64
C ILE A 230 17.99 -17.40 17.71
N ASN A 231 18.76 -17.14 16.66
CA ASN A 231 19.78 -16.07 16.57
C ASN A 231 19.21 -14.65 16.41
N TYR A 232 18.02 -14.35 16.95
CA TYR A 232 17.48 -13.00 16.87
C TYR A 232 18.28 -12.02 17.72
N ARG A 233 18.62 -10.89 17.10
CA ARG A 233 19.06 -9.68 17.82
C ARG A 233 17.87 -9.04 18.54
N ALA A 234 18.13 -8.22 19.55
CA ALA A 234 17.07 -7.59 20.34
C ALA A 234 16.16 -6.68 19.49
N ASP A 235 16.70 -6.02 18.47
CA ASP A 235 15.96 -5.24 17.47
C ASP A 235 15.09 -6.11 16.56
N GLU A 236 15.58 -7.28 16.14
CA GLU A 236 14.83 -8.22 15.31
C GLU A 236 13.62 -8.79 16.05
N ARG A 237 13.77 -9.13 17.33
CA ARG A 237 12.64 -9.61 18.15
C ARG A 237 11.51 -8.58 18.21
N ARG A 238 11.85 -7.29 18.37
CA ARG A 238 10.85 -6.20 18.33
C ARG A 238 10.28 -6.02 16.92
N ARG A 239 11.10 -6.21 15.88
CA ARG A 239 10.66 -6.13 14.49
C ARG A 239 9.63 -7.21 14.15
N VAL A 240 9.75 -8.42 14.71
CA VAL A 240 8.73 -9.48 14.55
C VAL A 240 7.36 -9.01 15.05
N VAL A 241 7.30 -8.44 16.26
CA VAL A 241 6.04 -7.89 16.79
C VAL A 241 5.49 -6.80 15.87
N GLN A 242 6.36 -5.92 15.37
CA GLN A 242 5.98 -4.87 14.43
C GLN A 242 5.45 -5.40 13.10
N ALA A 243 6.11 -6.39 12.52
CA ALA A 243 5.72 -7.02 11.27
C ALA A 243 4.33 -7.64 11.40
N VAL A 244 4.05 -8.33 12.51
CA VAL A 244 2.74 -8.96 12.75
C VAL A 244 1.63 -7.91 12.81
N TYR A 245 1.71 -6.87 13.66
CA TYR A 245 0.62 -5.88 13.73
C TYR A 245 0.55 -4.94 12.51
N SER A 246 1.62 -4.85 11.71
CA SER A 246 1.65 -3.98 10.52
C SER A 246 1.21 -4.71 9.24
N GLY A 247 1.30 -6.04 9.20
CA GLY A 247 1.03 -6.82 8.00
C GLY A 247 -0.44 -6.86 7.57
N SER A 248 -1.38 -6.92 8.53
CA SER A 248 -2.82 -6.91 8.28
C SER A 248 -3.65 -6.77 9.57
N ARG A 249 -4.98 -6.60 9.43
CA ARG A 249 -5.91 -6.71 10.56
C ARG A 249 -5.87 -8.10 11.21
N VAL A 250 -5.62 -9.15 10.42
CA VAL A 250 -5.45 -10.52 10.93
C VAL A 250 -4.23 -10.60 11.86
N GLY A 251 -3.16 -9.91 11.52
CA GLY A 251 -1.97 -9.78 12.36
C GLY A 251 -2.22 -9.03 13.67
N VAL A 252 -2.99 -7.94 13.63
CA VAL A 252 -3.44 -7.26 14.85
C VAL A 252 -4.27 -8.19 15.73
N ASP A 253 -5.21 -8.93 15.15
CA ASP A 253 -6.04 -9.89 15.88
C ASP A 253 -5.20 -11.03 16.49
N ALA A 254 -4.24 -11.57 15.74
CA ALA A 254 -3.33 -12.60 16.24
C ALA A 254 -2.50 -12.07 17.42
N LEU A 255 -2.00 -10.83 17.35
CA LEU A 255 -1.29 -10.21 18.46
C LEU A 255 -2.19 -9.97 19.68
N ILE A 256 -3.43 -9.54 19.48
CA ILE A 256 -4.41 -9.40 20.57
C ILE A 256 -4.61 -10.75 21.26
N GLU A 257 -4.93 -11.79 20.49
CA GLU A 257 -5.16 -13.15 20.99
C GLU A 257 -3.93 -13.71 21.71
N TYR A 258 -2.72 -13.44 21.19
CA TYR A 258 -1.46 -13.84 21.80
C TYR A 258 -1.23 -13.18 23.17
N LEU A 259 -1.58 -11.90 23.31
CA LEU A 259 -1.44 -11.14 24.54
C LEU A 259 -2.59 -11.37 25.54
N MET A 260 -3.57 -12.21 25.23
CA MET A 260 -4.64 -12.57 26.17
C MET A 260 -4.19 -13.54 27.27
N ASP A 261 -3.14 -14.33 27.02
CA ASP A 261 -2.61 -15.28 28.00
C ASP A 261 -1.64 -14.56 28.97
N PRO A 262 -1.95 -14.52 30.29
CA PRO A 262 -1.07 -13.90 31.27
C PRO A 262 0.35 -14.48 31.31
N ALA A 263 0.51 -15.80 31.04
CA ALA A 263 1.82 -16.43 31.00
C ALA A 263 2.66 -15.89 29.84
N VAL A 264 2.05 -15.79 28.65
CA VAL A 264 2.67 -15.22 27.45
C VAL A 264 3.06 -13.75 27.67
N VAL A 265 2.18 -12.94 28.29
CA VAL A 265 2.49 -11.53 28.57
C VAL A 265 3.67 -11.38 29.53
N ASN A 266 3.79 -12.26 30.54
CA ASN A 266 4.92 -12.22 31.46
C ASN A 266 6.24 -12.47 30.75
N GLU A 267 6.26 -13.46 29.86
CA GLU A 267 7.43 -13.77 29.06
C GLU A 267 7.74 -12.68 28.03
N PHE A 268 6.71 -12.17 27.36
CA PHE A 268 6.80 -11.05 26.44
C PHE A 268 7.48 -9.85 27.08
N VAL A 269 7.04 -9.45 28.28
CA VAL A 269 7.63 -8.32 29.01
C VAL A 269 9.03 -8.66 29.52
N SER A 270 9.28 -9.90 29.96
CA SER A 270 10.61 -10.32 30.42
C SER A 270 11.67 -10.26 29.32
N ILE A 271 11.29 -10.59 28.08
CA ILE A 271 12.24 -10.75 26.96
C ILE A 271 12.31 -9.49 26.10
N LEU A 272 11.18 -8.84 25.86
CA LEU A 272 11.08 -7.68 24.98
C LEU A 272 10.97 -6.34 25.73
N SER A 273 10.87 -6.36 27.06
CA SER A 273 10.59 -5.22 27.95
C SER A 273 9.15 -4.69 27.88
N THR A 274 8.75 -4.01 28.97
CA THR A 274 7.47 -3.28 29.07
C THR A 274 7.36 -2.17 28.01
N SER A 275 8.48 -1.61 27.55
CA SER A 275 8.48 -0.59 26.50
C SER A 275 7.93 -1.11 25.17
N THR A 276 8.26 -2.37 24.82
CA THR A 276 7.74 -3.01 23.60
C THR A 276 6.24 -3.25 23.71
N LEU A 277 5.74 -3.70 24.88
CA LEU A 277 4.31 -3.84 25.13
C LEU A 277 3.61 -2.47 25.01
N ASN A 278 4.18 -1.44 25.64
CA ASN A 278 3.67 -0.07 25.57
C ASN A 278 3.75 0.57 24.18
N SER A 279 4.52 0.00 23.24
CA SER A 279 4.54 0.40 21.83
C SER A 279 3.53 -0.39 20.99
N ALA A 280 3.32 -1.67 21.31
CA ALA A 280 2.36 -2.53 20.65
C ALA A 280 0.90 -2.11 20.93
N LEU A 281 0.58 -1.74 22.17
CA LEU A 281 -0.79 -1.36 22.55
C LEU A 281 -1.31 -0.11 21.79
N PRO A 282 -0.57 1.01 21.69
CA PRO A 282 -0.96 2.13 20.84
C PRO A 282 -1.07 1.75 19.36
N ALA A 283 -0.22 0.83 18.87
CA ALA A 283 -0.30 0.35 17.49
C ALA A 283 -1.57 -0.47 17.21
N ILE A 284 -2.06 -1.24 18.19
CA ILE A 284 -3.36 -1.93 18.15
C ILE A 284 -4.50 -0.91 18.18
N ALA A 285 -4.45 0.05 19.12
CA ALA A 285 -5.49 1.07 19.28
C ALA A 285 -5.62 1.95 18.02
N SER A 286 -4.51 2.39 17.43
CA SER A 286 -4.53 3.19 16.20
C SER A 286 -5.05 2.44 14.97
N ARG A 287 -5.10 1.10 15.03
CA ARG A 287 -5.65 0.22 14.01
C ARG A 287 -7.01 -0.37 14.42
N THR A 288 -7.73 0.27 15.32
CA THR A 288 -9.08 -0.13 15.74
C THR A 288 -10.08 0.90 15.19
N ASN A 289 -10.95 0.48 14.28
CA ASN A 289 -11.79 1.39 13.47
C ASN A 289 -13.28 1.06 13.51
N ASN A 290 -13.70 -0.02 14.19
CA ASN A 290 -15.11 -0.36 14.35
C ASN A 290 -15.39 -0.94 15.75
N GLU A 291 -16.67 -1.05 16.10
CA GLU A 291 -17.14 -1.52 17.40
C GLU A 291 -16.67 -2.94 17.74
N ALA A 292 -16.63 -3.84 16.75
CA ALA A 292 -16.15 -5.20 16.96
C ALA A 292 -14.66 -5.22 17.35
N GLU A 293 -13.84 -4.41 16.69
CA GLU A 293 -12.42 -4.24 17.02
C GLU A 293 -12.23 -3.53 18.37
N MET A 294 -13.07 -2.53 18.70
CA MET A 294 -13.07 -1.85 20.00
C MET A 294 -13.37 -2.83 21.15
N ASN A 295 -14.30 -3.75 20.95
CA ASN A 295 -14.60 -4.80 21.93
C ASN A 295 -13.41 -5.74 22.16
N LYS A 296 -12.67 -6.11 21.11
CA LYS A 296 -11.42 -6.88 21.25
C LYS A 296 -10.36 -6.09 22.03
N LEU A 297 -10.18 -4.81 21.73
CA LEU A 297 -9.26 -3.94 22.47
C LEU A 297 -9.65 -3.87 23.96
N ASN A 298 -10.93 -3.63 24.27
CA ASN A 298 -11.40 -3.57 25.66
C ASN A 298 -11.20 -4.89 26.42
N THR A 299 -11.41 -6.01 25.73
CA THR A 299 -11.17 -7.36 26.28
C THR A 299 -9.68 -7.55 26.62
N LEU A 300 -8.78 -7.16 25.72
CA LEU A 300 -7.33 -7.17 25.97
C LEU A 300 -6.93 -6.27 27.14
N LEU A 301 -7.41 -5.02 27.17
CA LEU A 301 -7.09 -4.08 28.25
C LEU A 301 -7.53 -4.63 29.62
N THR A 302 -8.67 -5.34 29.65
CA THR A 302 -9.16 -5.99 30.87
C THR A 302 -8.28 -7.17 31.27
N ALA A 303 -7.90 -8.03 30.31
CA ALA A 303 -7.03 -9.17 30.55
C ALA A 303 -5.63 -8.78 31.04
N LEU A 304 -5.09 -7.66 30.55
CA LEU A 304 -3.81 -7.11 31.00
C LEU A 304 -3.85 -6.65 32.46
N GLY A 305 -5.02 -6.29 32.99
CA GLY A 305 -5.21 -5.97 34.41
C GLY A 305 -4.17 -4.99 34.95
N SER A 306 -3.42 -5.40 35.98
CA SER A 306 -2.40 -4.57 36.63
C SER A 306 -1.12 -4.33 35.82
N ARG A 307 -0.98 -4.96 34.64
CA ARG A 307 0.15 -4.72 33.72
C ARG A 307 0.11 -3.34 33.06
N ILE A 308 -1.06 -2.70 33.04
CA ILE A 308 -1.25 -1.36 32.50
C ILE A 308 -1.94 -0.46 33.54
N THR A 309 -1.69 0.85 33.46
CA THR A 309 -2.39 1.81 34.32
C THR A 309 -3.76 2.14 33.75
N SER A 310 -4.70 2.60 34.61
CA SER A 310 -6.00 3.10 34.17
C SER A 310 -5.89 4.26 33.19
N GLN A 311 -4.86 5.13 33.34
CA GLN A 311 -4.60 6.23 32.41
C GLN A 311 -4.16 5.71 31.04
N THR A 312 -3.25 4.72 31.00
CA THR A 312 -2.83 4.08 29.75
C THR A 312 -4.02 3.44 29.04
N ALA A 313 -4.85 2.68 29.76
CA ALA A 313 -6.05 2.08 29.20
C ALA A 313 -7.02 3.13 28.62
N THR A 314 -7.20 4.24 29.34
CA THR A 314 -8.06 5.36 28.88
C THR A 314 -7.50 6.01 27.61
N ASN A 315 -6.20 6.28 27.55
CA ASN A 315 -5.56 6.87 26.36
C ASN A 315 -5.68 5.96 25.12
N LEU A 316 -5.59 4.64 25.31
CA LEU A 316 -5.77 3.67 24.23
C LEU A 316 -7.21 3.65 23.73
N ARG A 317 -8.19 3.67 24.64
CA ARG A 317 -9.61 3.81 24.26
C ARG A 317 -9.88 5.11 23.52
N ASN A 318 -9.34 6.24 23.99
CA ASN A 318 -9.52 7.54 23.34
C ASN A 318 -8.92 7.54 21.93
N THR A 319 -7.75 6.93 21.73
CA THR A 319 -7.15 6.77 20.38
C THR A 319 -8.09 6.00 19.47
N ALA A 320 -8.56 4.82 19.90
CA ALA A 320 -9.47 4.00 19.09
C ALA A 320 -10.81 4.72 18.86
N GLN A 321 -11.37 5.38 19.88
CA GLN A 321 -12.61 6.13 19.78
C GLN A 321 -12.48 7.27 18.75
N SER A 322 -11.35 7.97 18.73
CA SER A 322 -11.10 9.01 17.73
C SER A 322 -11.14 8.49 16.29
N ASN A 323 -10.82 7.21 16.06
CA ASN A 323 -10.96 6.59 14.74
C ASN A 323 -12.42 6.32 14.39
N LEU A 324 -13.21 5.82 15.34
CA LEU A 324 -14.66 5.59 15.16
C LEU A 324 -15.41 6.91 14.94
N ASP A 325 -15.05 7.95 15.71
CA ASP A 325 -15.67 9.27 15.61
C ASP A 325 -15.32 9.99 14.29
N TRP A 326 -14.12 9.75 13.75
CA TRP A 326 -13.63 10.41 12.54
C TRP A 326 -14.57 10.23 11.34
N VAL A 327 -15.21 9.06 11.20
CA VAL A 327 -16.13 8.74 10.10
C VAL A 327 -17.31 9.71 10.05
N ASN A 328 -17.79 10.15 11.22
CA ASN A 328 -18.90 11.09 11.37
C ASN A 328 -18.44 12.55 11.51
N GLY A 329 -17.12 12.79 11.52
CA GLY A 329 -16.54 14.13 11.51
C GLY A 329 -16.65 14.80 10.14
N PHE A 330 -16.43 16.11 10.09
CA PHE A 330 -16.50 16.88 8.84
C PHE A 330 -15.60 16.31 7.73
N GLU A 331 -14.35 15.95 8.06
CA GLU A 331 -13.40 15.38 7.08
C GLU A 331 -13.88 14.02 6.55
N GLY A 332 -14.37 13.14 7.45
CA GLY A 332 -14.91 11.82 7.09
C GLY A 332 -16.12 11.93 6.18
N LEU A 333 -17.11 12.76 6.56
CA LEU A 333 -18.32 12.99 5.76
C LEU A 333 -18.02 13.60 4.39
N MET A 334 -17.07 14.54 4.31
CA MET A 334 -16.68 15.14 3.02
C MET A 334 -15.98 14.13 2.11
N LEU A 335 -15.10 13.29 2.67
CA LEU A 335 -14.44 12.22 1.91
C LEU A 335 -15.44 11.18 1.42
N THR A 336 -16.28 10.63 2.29
CA THR A 336 -17.22 9.56 1.93
C THR A 336 -18.26 10.06 0.93
N ASN A 337 -18.72 11.30 1.06
CA ASN A 337 -19.61 11.91 0.08
C ASN A 337 -18.93 12.04 -1.30
N PHE A 338 -17.71 12.60 -1.37
CA PHE A 338 -16.95 12.65 -2.62
C PHE A 338 -16.76 11.26 -3.25
N LEU A 339 -16.39 10.26 -2.45
CA LEU A 339 -16.19 8.89 -2.94
C LEU A 339 -17.48 8.30 -3.52
N SER A 340 -18.61 8.51 -2.85
CA SER A 340 -19.91 8.02 -3.34
C SER A 340 -20.31 8.65 -4.68
N GLU A 341 -20.11 9.97 -4.83
CA GLU A 341 -20.35 10.69 -6.10
C GLU A 341 -19.40 10.21 -7.20
N PHE A 342 -18.11 10.06 -6.88
CA PHE A 342 -17.11 9.60 -7.83
C PHE A 342 -17.45 8.19 -8.37
N VAL A 343 -17.85 7.28 -7.50
CA VAL A 343 -18.20 5.91 -7.88
C VAL A 343 -19.46 5.87 -8.75
N THR A 344 -20.45 6.75 -8.49
CA THR A 344 -21.64 6.83 -9.36
C THR A 344 -21.35 7.31 -10.77
N ASP A 345 -20.27 8.08 -10.95
CA ASP A 345 -19.85 8.61 -12.25
C ASP A 345 -18.94 7.64 -13.03
N ILE A 346 -18.49 6.54 -12.43
CA ILE A 346 -17.75 5.50 -13.15
C ILE A 346 -18.72 4.85 -14.14
N PRO A 347 -18.47 4.91 -15.46
CA PRO A 347 -19.36 4.29 -16.44
C PRO A 347 -19.48 2.79 -16.13
N ASN A 348 -20.70 2.34 -15.82
CA ASN A 348 -20.99 0.91 -15.76
C ASN A 348 -20.72 0.31 -17.15
N THR A 349 -19.55 -0.29 -17.34
CA THR A 349 -19.31 -1.23 -18.44
C THR A 349 -19.99 -2.55 -18.09
N THR A 350 -21.30 -2.51 -17.87
CA THR A 350 -22.13 -3.70 -17.96
C THR A 350 -22.18 -4.12 -19.41
N THR A 351 -21.62 -5.29 -19.64
CA THR A 351 -21.74 -6.18 -20.79
C THR A 351 -23.18 -6.22 -21.31
N ASP A 352 -23.54 -5.32 -22.22
CA ASP A 352 -24.56 -5.63 -23.20
C ASP A 352 -23.95 -6.65 -24.16
N ALA A 353 -24.27 -7.92 -23.90
CA ALA A 353 -24.04 -8.98 -24.86
C ALA A 353 -24.59 -8.53 -26.23
N PRO A 354 -23.85 -8.74 -27.34
CA PRO A 354 -24.39 -8.43 -28.65
C PRO A 354 -25.67 -9.26 -28.82
N SER A 355 -26.79 -8.58 -28.97
CA SER A 355 -28.05 -9.21 -29.33
C SER A 355 -27.85 -9.91 -30.67
N THR A 356 -27.68 -11.23 -30.62
CA THR A 356 -27.69 -12.11 -31.80
C THR A 356 -29.06 -11.98 -32.44
N THR A 357 -29.14 -11.12 -33.45
CA THR A 357 -30.30 -11.07 -34.33
C THR A 357 -30.23 -12.30 -35.22
N THR A 358 -31.06 -13.29 -34.92
CA THR A 358 -31.26 -14.49 -35.72
C THR A 358 -31.85 -14.08 -37.07
N ALA A 359 -31.00 -13.88 -38.08
CA ALA A 359 -31.43 -13.76 -39.46
C ALA A 359 -31.71 -15.17 -40.01
N ALA A 360 -32.98 -15.39 -40.37
CA ALA A 360 -33.47 -16.64 -40.93
C ALA A 360 -32.75 -17.00 -42.24
N THR A 361 -32.39 -18.27 -42.35
CA THR A 361 -31.84 -18.92 -43.54
C THR A 361 -32.84 -18.88 -44.69
N GLN A 362 -32.49 -18.26 -45.81
CA GLN A 362 -33.09 -18.55 -47.11
C GLN A 362 -32.06 -19.16 -48.04
N SER A 363 -32.30 -20.42 -48.35
CA SER A 363 -31.60 -21.20 -49.37
C SER A 363 -31.98 -20.70 -50.77
N THR A 364 -30.99 -20.37 -51.60
CA THR A 364 -31.16 -20.43 -53.05
C THR A 364 -29.89 -20.96 -53.71
N THR A 365 -30.05 -22.09 -54.37
CA THR A 365 -29.08 -22.81 -55.21
C THR A 365 -28.94 -22.18 -56.59
N THR A 366 -27.75 -22.35 -57.19
CA THR A 366 -27.29 -22.31 -58.60
C THR A 366 -26.08 -21.37 -58.73
N GLY A 367 -25.00 -21.64 -59.43
CA GLY A 367 -24.54 -22.73 -60.30
C GLY A 367 -23.12 -22.35 -60.77
N ALA A 368 -22.29 -23.33 -61.12
CA ALA A 368 -20.90 -23.15 -61.49
C ALA A 368 -20.68 -22.33 -62.78
N GLY A 369 -19.66 -21.48 -62.79
CA GLY A 369 -19.18 -20.76 -63.98
C GLY A 369 -17.76 -20.21 -63.75
N ALA A 370 -16.89 -20.43 -64.73
CA ALA A 370 -15.43 -20.41 -64.60
C ALA A 370 -14.75 -19.02 -64.78
N THR A 371 -13.55 -18.92 -64.20
CA THR A 371 -12.33 -18.18 -64.59
C THR A 371 -12.42 -16.71 -65.01
N THR A 372 -11.63 -15.82 -64.38
CA THR A 372 -10.60 -14.98 -65.04
C THR A 372 -9.73 -14.27 -63.99
N THR A 373 -8.42 -14.46 -64.12
CA THR A 373 -7.33 -13.80 -63.39
C THR A 373 -7.21 -12.33 -63.83
N THR A 374 -7.11 -11.39 -62.90
CA THR A 374 -6.50 -10.08 -63.20
C THR A 374 -5.83 -9.51 -61.96
N THR A 375 -4.51 -9.42 -62.05
CA THR A 375 -3.58 -8.80 -61.11
C THR A 375 -3.66 -7.28 -61.19
N THR A 376 -3.75 -6.59 -60.05
CA THR A 376 -3.37 -5.17 -59.95
C THR A 376 -2.78 -4.90 -58.56
N PRO A 377 -1.67 -4.13 -58.44
CA PRO A 377 -0.85 -4.07 -57.22
C PRO A 377 -1.40 -3.09 -56.17
N ALA A 378 -1.02 -3.34 -54.91
CA ALA A 378 -1.31 -2.53 -53.75
C ALA A 378 -0.61 -1.15 -53.78
N PRO A 379 -1.21 -0.08 -53.24
CA PRO A 379 -0.53 1.18 -53.01
C PRO A 379 0.24 1.15 -51.68
N THR A 380 1.49 1.61 -51.76
CA THR A 380 2.44 1.79 -50.66
C THR A 380 1.98 2.92 -49.72
N THR A 381 1.69 2.62 -48.46
CA THR A 381 1.53 3.62 -47.39
C THR A 381 2.86 3.87 -46.70
N THR A 382 3.35 5.11 -46.82
CA THR A 382 4.51 5.64 -46.11
C THR A 382 4.18 5.81 -44.63
N VAL A 383 4.91 5.13 -43.74
CA VAL A 383 4.85 5.35 -42.29
C VAL A 383 5.80 6.48 -41.95
N THR A 384 5.26 7.60 -41.46
CA THR A 384 6.04 8.68 -40.85
C THR A 384 6.26 8.35 -39.37
N THR A 385 7.47 7.95 -39.01
CA THR A 385 7.90 7.79 -37.62
C THR A 385 8.20 9.16 -37.03
N THR A 386 7.41 9.61 -36.05
CA THR A 386 7.74 10.76 -35.20
C THR A 386 8.53 10.25 -34.00
N THR A 387 9.84 10.48 -34.02
CA THR A 387 10.74 10.20 -32.91
C THR A 387 10.56 11.28 -31.84
N VAL A 388 10.05 10.92 -30.65
CA VAL A 388 10.11 11.78 -29.47
C VAL A 388 11.48 11.56 -28.82
N GLN A 389 12.35 12.57 -28.90
CA GLN A 389 13.61 12.61 -28.15
C GLN A 389 13.30 12.86 -26.67
N THR A 390 13.59 11.89 -25.82
CA THR A 390 13.79 12.12 -24.39
C THR A 390 15.24 12.55 -24.19
N THR A 391 15.44 13.81 -23.84
CA THR A 391 16.74 14.33 -23.40
C THR A 391 17.04 13.80 -22.00
N THR A 392 18.05 12.95 -21.89
CA THR A 392 18.70 12.61 -20.63
C THR A 392 19.58 13.79 -20.22
N ASP A 393 19.11 14.60 -19.28
CA ASP A 393 20.03 15.47 -18.52
C ASP A 393 20.51 14.70 -17.29
N ASP A 394 21.82 14.45 -17.34
CA ASP A 394 22.69 13.96 -16.30
C ASP A 394 22.88 15.11 -15.29
N ASP A 395 22.39 14.96 -14.07
CA ASP A 395 22.71 15.89 -12.98
C ASP A 395 23.08 15.11 -11.73
N GLY A 396 24.39 15.08 -11.49
CA GLY A 396 25.01 14.59 -10.28
C GLY A 396 24.63 15.45 -9.08
N GLY A 397 24.04 14.80 -8.09
CA GLY A 397 23.65 15.43 -6.83
C GLY A 397 23.25 14.42 -5.77
N ALA A 398 24.06 13.38 -5.58
CA ALA A 398 23.88 12.41 -4.51
C ALA A 398 24.27 13.04 -3.16
N ALA A 399 23.34 13.75 -2.53
CA ALA A 399 23.34 13.94 -1.08
C ALA A 399 22.55 12.79 -0.45
N THR A 400 23.28 11.83 0.11
CA THR A 400 22.75 10.73 0.93
C THR A 400 22.13 11.29 2.21
N ILE A 401 20.81 11.50 2.22
CA ILE A 401 20.05 11.64 3.48
C ILE A 401 19.53 10.26 3.86
N GLY A 402 20.34 9.53 4.63
CA GLY A 402 19.87 8.38 5.39
C GLY A 402 18.95 8.87 6.51
N LEU A 403 17.65 8.76 6.32
CA LEU A 403 16.66 8.94 7.39
C LEU A 403 16.74 7.74 8.35
N SER A 404 17.66 7.84 9.30
CA SER A 404 17.65 7.04 10.52
C SER A 404 16.50 7.52 11.40
N LEU A 405 15.45 6.71 11.50
CA LEU A 405 14.33 6.90 12.43
C LEU A 405 14.80 6.53 13.85
N ALA A 406 15.68 7.35 14.44
CA ALA A 406 16.13 7.20 15.82
C ALA A 406 16.60 8.55 16.38
N ALA A 407 15.68 9.32 16.96
CA ALA A 407 15.89 10.16 18.15
C ALA A 407 14.75 11.16 18.29
N LEU A 408 13.76 10.85 19.13
CA LEU A 408 13.05 11.92 19.85
C LEU A 408 12.54 11.34 21.17
N LEU A 409 13.36 11.40 22.22
CA LEU A 409 12.95 11.34 23.63
C LEU A 409 14.14 11.80 24.51
N VAL A 410 13.81 12.57 25.56
CA VAL A 410 14.63 13.10 26.68
C VAL A 410 15.23 14.51 26.43
N THR A 411 14.68 15.59 27.02
CA THR A 411 14.85 16.05 28.43
C THR A 411 13.81 17.16 28.72
N ILE A 412 12.86 17.04 29.66
CA ILE A 412 12.87 17.33 31.12
C ILE A 412 13.22 18.79 31.52
N ALA A 413 12.17 19.48 31.97
CA ALA A 413 12.05 20.40 33.10
C ALA A 413 13.30 21.13 33.63
N VAL A 414 13.34 22.44 33.40
CA VAL A 414 13.69 23.45 34.41
C VAL A 414 12.78 24.65 34.14
N HIS A 415 11.92 25.01 35.09
CA HIS A 415 11.52 26.39 35.47
C HIS A 415 10.32 26.31 36.45
N LEU A 416 10.65 25.97 37.69
CA LEU A 416 9.97 26.50 38.87
C LEU A 416 11.08 27.13 39.71
N LEU A 417 11.26 28.44 39.53
CA LEU A 417 11.88 29.42 40.44
C LEU A 417 11.92 30.75 39.69
N GLY A 418 10.97 31.63 40.01
CA GLY A 418 10.75 32.93 39.39
C GLY A 418 9.30 33.33 39.48
#